data_AF-A0A1Z4LSY5-F1
#
_entry.id   AF-A0A1Z4LSY5-F1
#
_cell.length_a   1.000
_cell.length_b   1.000
_cell.length_c   1.000
_cell.angle_alpha   90.00
_cell.angle_beta   90.00
_cell.angle_gamma   90.00
#
_symmetry.space_group_name_H-M   'P 1'
#
loop_
_entity.id
_entity.type
_entity.pdbx_description
1 polymer ?
#
loop_
_entity_poly.entity_id
_entity_poly.type
_entity_poly.pdbx_seq_one_letter_code
_entity_poly.pdbx_strand_id
1 'polypeptide(L)' 'MTLPDSVFEELEQWADSQGRPTANLAAFLIETSIRQAKENGEISPQKNKGK' A
#
# COMPACT_ATOMS: atom_id res chain seq x y z
N MET A 1 5.91 -2.44 -9.86
CA MET A 1 5.67 -1.02 -9.53
C MET A 1 7.01 -0.39 -9.18
N THR A 2 7.19 0.89 -9.45
CA THR A 2 8.39 1.65 -9.07
C THR A 2 7.98 2.85 -8.24
N LEU A 3 8.85 3.29 -7.33
CA LEU A 3 8.64 4.45 -6.47
C LEU A 3 9.71 5.50 -6.80
N PRO A 4 9.40 6.80 -6.66
CA PRO A 4 10.44 7.83 -6.63
C PRO A 4 11.42 7.57 -5.49
N ASP A 5 12.71 7.80 -5.72
CA ASP A 5 13.77 7.52 -4.74
C ASP A 5 13.52 8.19 -3.39
N SER A 6 13.08 9.45 -3.39
CA SER A 6 12.75 10.19 -2.16
C SER A 6 11.65 9.52 -1.33
N VAL A 7 10.64 8.94 -2.00
CA VAL A 7 9.55 8.23 -1.33
C VAL A 7 10.05 6.89 -0.78
N PHE A 8 10.96 6.23 -1.50
CA PHE A 8 11.54 4.98 -1.04
C PHE A 8 12.41 5.20 0.21
N GLU A 9 13.23 6.26 0.24
CA GLU A 9 14.06 6.63 1.40
C GLU A 9 13.20 6.90 2.65
N GLU A 10 12.13 7.69 2.52
CA GLU A 10 11.21 7.96 3.63
C GLU A 10 10.52 6.68 4.12
N LEU A 11 10.14 5.80 3.19
CA LEU A 11 9.52 4.52 3.51
C LEU A 11 10.47 3.57 4.23
N GLU A 12 11.74 3.52 3.80
CA GLU A 12 12.79 2.71 4.43
C GLU A 12 13.06 3.19 5.86
N GLN A 13 13.24 4.48 6.07
CA GLN A 13 13.41 5.07 7.42
C GLN A 13 12.22 4.74 8.33
N TRP A 14 10.99 4.81 7.81
CA TRP A 14 9.82 4.46 8.59
C TRP A 14 9.77 2.96 8.92
N ALA A 15 10.11 2.09 7.97
CA ALA A 15 10.14 0.65 8.20
C ALA A 15 11.18 0.25 9.26
N ASP A 16 12.37 0.85 9.19
CA ASP A 16 13.45 0.66 10.15
C ASP A 16 13.04 1.09 11.56
N SER A 17 12.35 2.24 11.69
CA SER A 17 11.83 2.69 12.99
C SER A 17 10.84 1.72 13.64
N GLN A 18 10.22 0.84 12.83
CA GLN A 18 9.29 -0.19 13.28
C GLN A 18 9.92 -1.58 13.37
N GLY A 19 11.20 -1.72 13.03
CA GLY A 19 11.91 -3.00 13.03
C GLY A 19 11.32 -4.02 12.05
N ARG A 20 10.82 -3.58 10.88
CA ARG A 20 10.21 -4.46 9.89
C ARG A 20 10.75 -4.22 8.48
N PRO A 21 10.70 -5.20 7.57
CA PRO A 21 11.13 -5.00 6.19
C PRO A 21 10.33 -3.91 5.47
N THR A 22 10.99 -3.07 4.68
CA THR A 22 10.39 -2.00 3.86
C THR A 22 9.26 -2.50 2.97
N ALA A 23 9.43 -3.68 2.35
CA ALA A 23 8.41 -4.31 1.53
C ALA A 23 7.12 -4.65 2.31
N ASN A 24 7.24 -5.06 3.57
CA ASN A 24 6.09 -5.36 4.41
C ASN A 24 5.34 -4.08 4.80
N LEU A 25 6.07 -2.99 5.09
CA LEU A 25 5.46 -1.69 5.30
C LEU A 25 4.72 -1.22 4.05
N ALA A 26 5.36 -1.28 2.88
CA ALA A 26 4.75 -0.90 1.61
C ALA A 26 3.43 -1.66 1.35
N ALA A 27 3.46 -2.99 1.49
CA ALA A 27 2.30 -3.84 1.28
C ALA A 27 1.15 -3.44 2.22
N PHE A 28 1.43 -3.28 3.51
CA PHE A 28 0.43 -2.87 4.49
C PHE A 28 -0.22 -1.52 4.16
N LEU A 29 0.58 -0.52 3.76
CA LEU A 29 0.06 0.81 3.41
C LEU A 29 -0.82 0.77 2.17
N ILE A 30 -0.41 0.03 1.16
CA ILE A 30 -1.18 -0.15 -0.08
C ILE A 30 -2.49 -0.88 0.22
N GLU A 31 -2.45 -1.98 0.98
CA GLU A 31 -3.65 -2.73 1.37
C GLU A 31 -4.64 -1.88 2.17
N THR A 32 -4.13 -1.10 3.13
CA THR A 32 -4.93 -0.18 3.95
C THR A 32 -5.57 0.89 3.08
N SER A 33 -4.80 1.50 2.17
CA SER A 33 -5.30 2.54 1.28
C SER A 33 -6.37 2.02 0.32
N ILE A 34 -6.18 0.83 -0.25
CA ILE A 34 -7.17 0.17 -1.12
C ILE A 34 -8.44 -0.16 -0.33
N ARG A 35 -8.32 -0.62 0.92
CA ARG A 35 -9.47 -0.88 1.78
C ARG A 35 -10.26 0.39 2.04
N GLN A 36 -9.59 1.47 2.46
CA GLN A 36 -10.21 2.77 2.70
C GLN A 36 -10.91 3.28 1.44
N ALA A 37 -10.25 3.19 0.28
CA ALA A 37 -10.83 3.63 -0.98
C ALA A 37 -12.07 2.81 -1.39
N LYS A 38 -12.13 1.51 -1.05
CA LYS A 38 -13.35 0.69 -1.23
C LYS A 38 -14.47 1.12 -0.29
N GLU A 39 -14.15 1.38 0.97
CA GLU A 39 -15.11 1.84 1.99
C GLU A 39 -15.69 3.21 1.64
N ASN A 40 -14.86 4.11 1.10
CA ASN A 40 -15.26 5.43 0.63
C ASN A 40 -15.98 5.42 -0.73
N GLY A 41 -16.06 4.26 -1.40
CA GLY A 41 -16.66 4.13 -2.74
C GLY A 41 -15.80 4.67 -3.89
N GLU A 42 -14.55 5.07 -3.63
CA GLU A 42 -13.59 5.54 -4.64
C GLU A 42 -13.16 4.40 -5.58
N ILE A 43 -13.00 3.19 -5.02
CA ILE A 43 -12.79 1.97 -5.79
C ILE A 43 -14.08 1.15 -5.74
N SER A 44 -14.75 1.05 -6.89
CA SER A 44 -15.87 0.12 -7.02
C SER A 44 -15.37 -1.31 -6.77
N PRO A 45 -16.02 -2.11 -5.90
CA PRO A 45 -15.71 -3.53 -5.79
C PRO A 45 -15.95 -4.16 -7.16
N GLN A 46 -14.87 -4.49 -7.87
CA GLN A 46 -14.97 -5.15 -9.16
C GLN A 46 -15.80 -6.42 -8.96
N LYS A 47 -17.00 -6.42 -9.55
CA LYS A 47 -17.85 -7.61 -9.66
C LYS A 47 -17.00 -8.63 -10.40
N ASN A 48 -16.52 -9.64 -9.67
CA ASN A 48 -15.68 -10.70 -10.22
C ASN A 48 -16.41 -11.25 -11.46
N LYS A 49 -15.92 -10.95 -12.68
CA LYS A 49 -16.43 -11.60 -13.88
C LYS A 49 -15.94 -13.04 -13.78
N GLY A 50 -16.79 -13.89 -13.20
CA GLY A 50 -16.61 -15.32 -13.19
C GLY A 50 -16.21 -15.78 -14.58
N LYS A 51 -15.14 -16.56 -14.65
CA LYS A 51 -14.79 -17.35 -15.82
C LYS A 51 -15.27 -18.76 -15.57
#